data_AF-A0A534JRZ3-F1
#
_entry.id   AF-A0A534JRZ3-F1
#
_cell.length_a   1.000
_cell.length_b   1.000
_cell.length_c   1.000
_cell.angle_alpha   90.00
_cell.angle_beta   90.00
_cell.angle_gamma   90.00
#
_symmetry.space_group_name_H-M   'P 1'
#
loop_
_entity.id
_entity.type
_entity.pdbx_description
1 polymer ?
#
loop_
_entity_poly.entity_id
_entity_poly.type
_entity_poly.pdbx_seq_one_letter_code
_entity_poly.pdbx_strand_id
1 'polypeptide(L)' 'MRAIEASYRHWIKRAQEEFKDETVDKDRAHRRYDRIRSKYTRKIDKLQPKIRDLAVRRSELKAEG' A
#
# COMPACT_ATOMS: atom_id res chain seq x y z
N MET A 1 10.03 -7.40 1.23
CA MET A 1 8.94 -6.81 0.41
C MET A 1 7.62 -6.66 1.16
N ARG A 2 7.18 -7.65 1.96
CA ARG A 2 5.96 -7.50 2.79
C ARG A 2 5.96 -6.30 3.73
N ALA A 3 7.10 -5.98 4.35
CA ALA A 3 7.25 -4.76 5.16
C ALA A 3 7.01 -3.47 4.35
N ILE A 4 7.51 -3.40 3.12
CA ILE A 4 7.30 -2.24 2.22
C ILE A 4 5.82 -2.10 1.86
N GLU A 5 5.14 -3.21 1.57
CA GLU A 5 3.69 -3.23 1.33
C GLU A 5 2.92 -2.69 2.55
N ALA A 6 3.30 -3.14 3.76
CA ALA A 6 2.70 -2.68 5.01
C ALA A 6 2.91 -1.17 5.22
N SER A 7 4.09 -0.62 4.90
CA SER A 7 4.33 0.82 4.94
C SER A 7 3.43 1.60 3.99
N TYR A 8 3.20 1.11 2.76
CA TYR A 8 2.28 1.76 1.83
C TYR A 8 0.83 1.75 2.34
N ARG A 9 0.39 0.61 2.90
CA ARG A 9 -0.93 0.51 3.54
C ARG A 9 -1.07 1.43 4.74
N HIS A 10 0.00 1.57 5.54
CA HIS A 10 0.04 2.51 6.66
C HIS A 10 -0.19 3.96 6.20
N TRP A 11 0.48 4.40 5.14
CA TRP A 11 0.27 5.76 4.61
C TRP A 11 -1.14 6.01 4.09
N ILE A 12 -1.78 5.01 3.47
CA ILE A 12 -3.19 5.10 3.06
C ILE A 12 -4.10 5.25 4.28
N LYS A 13 -3.89 4.41 5.30
CA LYS A 13 -4.67 4.45 6.54
C LYS A 13 -4.54 5.79 7.24
N ARG A 14 -3.31 6.30 7.38
CA ARG A 14 -3.04 7.61 7.98
C ARG A 14 -3.75 8.74 7.22
N ALA A 15 -3.68 8.75 5.89
CA ALA A 15 -4.37 9.76 5.10
C ALA A 15 -5.90 9.66 5.20
N GLN A 16 -6.43 8.46 5.43
CA GLN A 16 -7.85 8.26 5.70
C GLN A 16 -8.26 8.82 7.07
N GLU A 17 -7.41 8.64 8.09
CA GLU A 17 -7.62 9.23 9.43
C GLU A 17 -7.57 10.76 9.36
N GLU A 18 -6.53 11.33 8.74
CA GLU A 18 -6.41 12.78 8.54
C GLU A 18 -7.60 13.37 7.76
N PHE A 19 -8.15 12.62 6.78
CA PHE A 19 -9.34 13.03 6.05
C PHE A 19 -10.61 13.04 6.92
N LYS A 20 -10.76 12.08 7.83
CA LYS A 20 -11.91 12.01 8.73
C LYS A 20 -11.92 13.15 9.74
N ASP A 21 -10.74 13.57 10.18
CA ASP A 21 -10.57 14.63 11.18
C ASP A 21 -10.72 16.04 10.57
N GLU A 22 -10.57 16.17 9.26
CA GLU A 22 -10.73 17.45 8.55
C GLU A 22 -12.21 17.82 8.36
N THR A 23 -12.63 18.86 9.08
CA THR A 23 -14.03 19.32 9.12
C THR A 23 -14.24 20.68 8.46
N VAL A 24 -13.17 21.41 8.12
CA VAL A 24 -13.21 22.78 7.63
C VAL A 24 -13.14 22.84 6.10
N ASP A 25 -12.22 22.10 5.47
CA ASP A 25 -12.05 22.09 4.00
C ASP A 25 -12.08 20.65 3.45
N LYS A 26 -13.30 20.08 3.43
CA LYS A 26 -13.55 18.69 3.03
C LYS A 26 -13.15 18.39 1.58
N ASP A 27 -13.29 19.35 0.68
CA ASP A 27 -12.95 19.16 -0.73
C ASP A 27 -11.44 19.06 -0.95
N ARG A 28 -10.67 19.93 -0.29
CA ARG A 28 -9.21 19.85 -0.30
C ARG A 28 -8.73 18.57 0.38
N ALA A 29 -9.38 18.18 1.48
CA ALA A 29 -9.11 16.93 2.19
C ALA A 29 -9.32 15.70 1.29
N HIS A 30 -10.46 15.64 0.58
CA HIS A 30 -10.77 14.58 -0.38
C HIS A 30 -9.70 14.47 -1.46
N ARG A 31 -9.33 15.60 -2.10
CA ARG A 31 -8.31 15.59 -3.16
C ARG A 31 -6.95 15.11 -2.65
N ARG A 32 -6.57 15.48 -1.41
CA ARG A 32 -5.32 15.02 -0.78
C ARG A 32 -5.37 13.51 -0.51
N TYR A 33 -6.45 13.03 0.09
CA TYR A 33 -6.65 11.61 0.35
C TYR A 33 -6.61 10.78 -0.93
N ASP A 34 -7.36 11.18 -1.96
CA ASP A 34 -7.40 10.47 -3.23
C ASP A 34 -6.04 10.39 -3.91
N ARG A 35 -5.26 11.48 -3.85
CA ARG A 35 -3.89 11.49 -4.37
C ARG A 35 -3.00 10.50 -3.63
N ILE A 36 -3.06 10.46 -2.30
CA ILE A 36 -2.26 9.55 -1.48
C ILE A 36 -2.70 8.09 -1.73
N ARG A 37 -4.00 7.83 -1.69
CA ARG A 37 -4.59 6.52 -1.96
C ARG A 37 -4.14 6.00 -3.33
N SER A 38 -4.36 6.77 -4.39
CA SER A 38 -3.98 6.39 -5.75
C SER A 38 -2.47 6.10 -5.88
N LYS A 39 -1.62 6.97 -5.32
CA LYS A 39 -0.16 6.81 -5.35
C LYS A 39 0.28 5.49 -4.71
N TYR A 40 -0.23 5.17 -3.53
CA TYR A 40 0.21 3.98 -2.79
C TYR A 40 -0.47 2.70 -3.26
N THR A 41 -1.73 2.75 -3.71
CA THR A 41 -2.38 1.63 -4.38
C THR A 41 -1.58 1.20 -5.61
N ARG A 42 -1.20 2.13 -6.49
CA ARG A 42 -0.37 1.82 -7.67
C ARG A 42 0.99 1.20 -7.30
N LYS A 43 1.57 1.60 -6.17
CA LYS A 43 2.82 1.00 -5.66
C LYS A 43 2.60 -0.42 -5.12
N ILE A 44 1.47 -0.66 -4.45
CA ILE A 44 1.08 -2.01 -3.98
C ILE A 44 0.86 -2.92 -5.18
N ASP A 45 0.12 -2.47 -6.21
CA ASP A 45 -0.17 -3.28 -7.40
C ASP A 45 1.10 -3.74 -8.12
N LYS A 46 2.12 -2.86 -8.20
CA LYS A 46 3.43 -3.19 -8.76
C LYS A 46 4.27 -4.11 -7.86
N LEU A 47 4.01 -4.12 -6.56
CA LEU A 47 4.79 -4.89 -5.57
C LEU A 47 4.23 -6.29 -5.34
N GLN A 48 2.90 -6.47 -5.43
CA GLN A 48 2.23 -7.76 -5.28
C GLN A 48 2.81 -8.89 -6.15
N PRO A 49 3.03 -8.73 -7.47
CA PRO A 49 3.58 -9.81 -8.28
C PRO A 49 4.97 -10.24 -7.79
N LYS A 50 5.85 -9.29 -7.48
CA LYS A 50 7.20 -9.58 -6.95
C LYS A 50 7.17 -10.34 -5.62
N ILE A 51 6.18 -10.04 -4.77
CA ILE A 51 5.98 -10.78 -3.53
C ILE A 51 5.55 -12.22 -3.80
N ARG A 52 4.68 -12.45 -4.79
CA ARG A 52 4.24 -13.79 -5.19
C ARG A 52 5.40 -14.59 -5.78
N ASP A 53 6.15 -13.99 -6.70
CA ASP A 53 7.30 -14.63 -7.34
C ASP A 53 8.35 -15.06 -6.29
N LEU A 54 8.64 -14.21 -5.31
CA LEU A 54 9.53 -14.56 -4.21
C LEU A 54 8.99 -15.68 -3.33
N ALA A 55 7.67 -15.76 -3.13
CA ALA A 55 7.05 -16.82 -2.35
C ALA A 55 7.13 -18.18 -3.08
N VAL A 56 6.87 -18.18 -4.39
CA VAL A 56 7.00 -19.37 -5.25
C VAL A 56 8.44 -19.85 -5.25
N ARG A 57 9.40 -18.98 -5.56
CA ARG A 57 10.82 -19.33 -5.60
C ARG A 57 11.36 -19.87 -4.27
N ARG A 58 10.89 -19.31 -3.14
CA ARG A 58 11.24 -19.81 -1.81
C ARG A 58 10.65 -21.20 -1.54
N SER A 59 9.48 -21.51 -2.11
CA SER A 59 8.87 -22.83 -1.99
C SER A 59 9.62 -23.86 -2.82
N GLU A 60 10.02 -23.52 -4.05
CA GLU A 60 10.83 -24.37 -4.93
C GLU A 60 12.17 -24.73 -4.27
N LEU A 61 12.91 -23.73 -3.77
CA LEU A 61 14.18 -23.95 -3.07
C LEU A 61 14.06 -24.81 -1.80
N LYS A 62 12.89 -24.83 -1.17
CA LYS A 62 12.63 -25.68 0.00
C LYS A 62 12.26 -27.12 -0.37
N ALA A 63 11.78 -27.35 -1.59
CA ALA A 63 11.42 -28.67 -2.07
C ALA A 63 12.63 -29.42 -2.67
N GLU A 64 13.65 -28.68 -3.10
CA GLU A 64 14.88 -29.22 -3.70
C GLU A 64 16.00 -29.55 -2.71
N GLY A 65 15.91 -29.11 -1.45
CA GLY A 65 16.89 -29.35 -0.39
C GLY A 65 16.37 -30.24 0.72
#